data_AF-A0A0V0GD82-F1
#
_entry.id   AF-A0A0V0GD82-F1
#
_cell.length_a   1.000
_cell.length_b   1.000
_cell.length_c   1.000
_cell.angle_alpha   90.00
_cell.angle_beta   90.00
_cell.angle_gamma   90.00
#
_symmetry.space_group_name_H-M   'P 1'
#
loop_
_entity.id
_entity.type
_entity.pdbx_description
1 polymer ?
#
loop_
_entity_poly.entity_id
_entity_poly.type
_entity_poly.pdbx_seq_one_letter_code
_entity_poly.pdbx_strand_id
1 'polypeptide(L)'
;LLIILILVLVFVVYNRRRESHIKYPGPDDDVRENIINYDDEGGGEDDMTAFDITPLQIPIGGPHPEMPPKIPYVAGVGGVEPNVGLFIEEHKKRADADPNAPPFDDLRNYAYEGGGSTAGSLSSLASGTDDEQQDYDYLGAWGPRFDKLADMYGQDGESDEEDDQ
;
A
#
# COMPACT_ATOMS: atom_id res chain seq x y z
N LEU A 1 20.14 42.60 34.41
CA LEU A 1 19.36 42.42 33.16
C LEU A 1 19.91 41.28 32.29
N LEU A 2 21.17 41.32 31.81
CA LEU A 2 21.74 40.24 30.98
C LEU A 2 21.74 38.86 31.66
N ILE A 3 22.11 38.77 32.93
CA ILE A 3 22.09 37.51 33.70
C ILE A 3 20.67 36.93 33.79
N ILE A 4 19.66 37.79 33.99
CA ILE A 4 18.25 37.39 34.04
C ILE A 4 17.81 36.86 32.67
N LEU A 5 18.24 37.50 31.58
CA LEU A 5 17.92 37.10 30.22
C LEU A 5 18.51 35.73 29.86
N ILE A 6 19.76 35.47 30.29
CA ILE A 6 20.41 34.16 30.13
C ILE A 6 19.68 33.08 30.93
N LEU A 7 19.27 33.36 32.17
CA LEU A 7 18.52 32.41 33.00
C LEU A 7 17.17 32.05 32.38
N VAL A 8 16.45 33.04 31.83
CA VAL A 8 15.18 32.79 31.12
C VAL A 8 15.40 31.94 29.87
N LEU A 9 16.46 32.22 29.09
CA LEU A 9 16.76 31.46 27.87
C LEU A 9 17.12 30.00 28.19
N VAL A 10 17.92 29.76 29.23
CA VAL A 10 18.25 28.42 29.71
C VAL A 10 16.99 27.70 30.21
N PHE A 11 16.12 28.38 30.96
CA PHE A 11 14.86 27.83 31.44
C PHE A 11 13.91 27.44 30.29
N VAL A 12 13.81 28.28 29.25
CA VAL A 12 13.01 27.98 28.05
C VAL A 12 13.57 26.79 27.28
N VAL A 13 14.89 26.73 27.06
CA VAL A 13 15.52 25.58 26.36
C VAL A 13 15.37 24.29 27.18
N TYR A 14 15.50 24.39 28.50
CA TYR A 14 15.34 23.26 29.40
C TYR A 14 13.91 22.74 29.45
N ASN A 15 12.90 23.63 29.54
CA ASN A 15 11.50 23.23 29.46
C ASN A 15 11.18 22.66 28.07
N ARG A 16 11.64 23.30 26.99
CA ARG A 16 11.42 22.81 25.61
C ARG A 16 12.07 21.45 25.34
N ARG A 17 13.18 21.14 26.00
CA ARG A 17 13.82 19.80 25.95
C ARG A 17 13.16 18.78 26.88
N ARG A 18 12.38 19.21 27.88
CA ARG A 18 11.62 18.32 28.78
C ARG A 18 10.23 17.98 28.27
N GLU A 19 9.62 18.82 27.43
CA GLU A 19 8.29 18.54 26.86
C GLU A 19 8.29 17.45 25.78
N SER A 20 9.46 16.93 25.38
CA SER A 20 9.57 15.78 24.47
C SER A 20 9.41 14.41 25.15
N HIS A 21 9.01 14.37 26.43
CA HIS A 21 8.87 13.11 27.16
C HIS A 21 7.70 13.10 28.14
N ILE A 22 6.47 13.21 27.62
CA ILE A 22 5.26 12.78 28.34
C ILE A 22 4.43 11.92 27.39
N LYS A 23 4.52 10.60 27.58
CA LYS A 23 3.51 9.63 27.16
C LYS A 23 2.38 9.68 28.20
N TYR A 24 1.15 9.95 27.78
CA TYR A 24 -0.04 9.38 28.42
C TYR A 24 -1.01 8.86 27.36
N PRO A 25 -1.72 7.76 27.65
CA PRO A 25 -2.55 7.06 26.68
C PRO A 25 -3.90 7.76 26.53
N GLY A 26 -4.37 7.86 25.30
CA GLY A 26 -5.73 8.30 24.98
C GLY A 26 -6.69 7.11 24.95
N PRO A 27 -8.01 7.32 25.10
CA PRO A 27 -9.04 6.29 25.25
C PRO A 27 -9.28 5.39 24.01
N ASP A 28 -8.36 5.39 23.05
CA ASP A 28 -8.39 4.60 21.81
C ASP A 28 -7.38 3.43 21.83
N ASP A 29 -6.91 3.03 23.03
CA ASP A 29 -5.87 2.01 23.22
C ASP A 29 -6.25 0.59 22.74
N ASP A 30 -7.51 0.31 22.39
CA ASP A 30 -7.95 -1.07 22.11
C ASP A 30 -7.89 -1.53 20.64
N VAL A 31 -7.37 -0.73 19.70
CA VAL A 31 -7.27 -1.14 18.26
C VAL A 31 -5.91 -0.94 17.61
N ARG A 32 -4.93 -0.39 18.33
CA ARG A 32 -3.60 -0.06 17.79
C ARG A 32 -2.52 -1.09 18.10
N GLU A 33 -2.78 -2.06 18.97
CA GLU A 33 -1.81 -3.09 19.36
C GLU A 33 -1.42 -4.03 18.20
N ASN A 34 -2.21 -4.08 17.13
CA ASN A 34 -1.89 -4.80 15.88
C ASN A 34 -1.34 -3.90 14.76
N ILE A 35 -1.16 -2.59 15.01
CA ILE A 35 -0.51 -1.69 14.05
C ILE A 35 0.94 -1.56 14.49
N ILE A 36 1.77 -2.49 14.03
CA ILE A 36 3.22 -2.40 14.16
C ILE A 36 3.66 -1.19 13.34
N ASN A 37 4.47 -0.32 13.97
CA ASN A 37 5.07 0.82 13.28
C ASN A 37 6.04 0.25 12.23
N TYR A 38 5.75 0.46 10.94
CA TYR A 38 6.59 -0.01 9.82
C TYR A 38 8.04 0.47 9.89
N ASP A 39 8.32 1.52 10.67
CA ASP A 39 9.66 2.07 10.86
C ASP A 39 10.45 1.39 12.02
N ASP A 40 9.81 0.52 12.82
CA ASP A 40 10.43 -0.19 13.97
C ASP A 40 10.69 -1.68 13.65
N GLU A 41 10.05 -2.20 12.61
CA GLU A 41 10.41 -3.47 11.96
C GLU A 41 10.90 -3.12 10.55
N GLY A 42 12.19 -2.81 10.44
CA GLY A 42 12.90 -2.91 9.17
C GLY A 42 12.92 -4.37 8.69
N GLY A 43 11.75 -4.94 8.42
CA GLY A 43 11.54 -6.35 8.09
C GLY A 43 11.50 -6.57 6.59
N GLY A 44 12.39 -5.91 5.85
CA GLY A 44 12.37 -5.94 4.40
C GLY A 44 13.71 -6.19 3.74
N GLU A 45 14.83 -5.79 4.36
CA GLU A 45 16.15 -5.92 3.73
C GLU A 45 16.91 -7.17 4.16
N ASP A 46 16.80 -7.60 5.42
CA ASP A 46 17.51 -8.79 5.91
C ASP A 46 16.97 -10.09 5.27
N ASP A 47 15.70 -10.13 4.86
CA ASP A 47 15.07 -11.27 4.20
C ASP A 47 15.36 -11.33 2.68
N MET A 48 15.87 -10.28 2.05
CA MET A 48 16.12 -10.27 0.59
C MET A 48 17.16 -11.31 0.14
N THR A 49 18.01 -11.78 1.06
CA THR A 49 19.04 -12.79 0.74
C THR A 49 18.65 -14.20 1.18
N ALA A 50 17.52 -14.36 1.89
CA ALA A 50 17.09 -15.63 2.48
C ALA A 50 16.12 -16.43 1.59
N PHE A 51 15.62 -15.86 0.50
CA PHE A 51 14.70 -16.57 -0.39
C PHE A 51 15.45 -17.43 -1.41
N ASP A 52 15.32 -18.75 -1.26
CA ASP A 52 15.66 -19.71 -2.30
C ASP A 52 14.68 -19.53 -3.48
N ILE A 53 15.18 -19.01 -4.61
CA ILE A 53 14.41 -18.74 -5.82
C ILE A 53 14.22 -19.98 -6.71
N THR A 54 14.81 -21.13 -6.35
CA THR A 54 14.60 -22.39 -7.08
C THR A 54 13.13 -22.79 -7.27
N PRO A 55 12.18 -22.49 -6.35
CA PRO A 55 10.76 -22.81 -6.56
C PRO A 55 10.05 -21.86 -7.55
N LEU A 56 10.63 -20.68 -7.80
CA LEU A 56 10.08 -19.65 -8.71
C LEU A 56 10.58 -19.81 -10.15
N GLN A 57 11.57 -20.67 -10.38
CA GLN A 57 11.91 -21.13 -11.73
C GLN A 57 10.72 -21.91 -12.26
N ILE A 58 9.84 -21.22 -12.99
CA ILE A 58 8.85 -21.88 -13.84
C ILE A 58 9.66 -22.69 -14.85
N PRO A 59 9.61 -24.04 -14.82
CA PRO A 59 10.34 -24.84 -15.78
C PRO A 59 9.66 -24.63 -17.13
N ILE A 60 10.19 -23.70 -17.92
CA ILE A 60 9.87 -23.59 -19.33
C ILE A 60 10.55 -24.80 -20.00
N GLY A 61 9.90 -25.96 -19.86
CA GLY A 61 10.24 -27.20 -20.56
C GLY A 61 10.98 -28.26 -19.75
N GLY A 62 10.26 -28.97 -18.87
CA GLY A 62 10.57 -30.37 -18.52
C GLY A 62 11.11 -30.61 -17.12
N PRO A 63 11.01 -31.87 -16.61
CA PRO A 63 11.36 -32.20 -15.23
C PRO A 63 12.83 -31.89 -14.97
N HIS A 64 13.10 -31.29 -13.80
CA HIS A 64 14.44 -31.08 -13.26
C HIS A 64 15.29 -32.32 -13.54
N PRO A 65 16.43 -32.23 -14.25
CA PRO A 65 17.31 -33.37 -14.33
C PRO A 65 17.81 -33.58 -12.90
N GLU A 66 17.39 -34.67 -12.27
CA GLU A 66 18.11 -35.25 -11.15
C GLU A 66 19.59 -35.17 -11.50
N MET A 67 20.40 -34.55 -10.63
CA MET A 67 21.84 -34.51 -10.82
C MET A 67 22.28 -35.92 -11.24
N PRO A 68 22.90 -36.09 -12.43
CA PRO A 68 23.32 -37.43 -12.83
C PRO A 68 24.22 -37.94 -11.70
N PRO A 69 24.01 -39.19 -11.24
CA PRO A 69 24.88 -39.74 -10.21
C PRO A 69 26.29 -39.54 -10.71
N LYS A 70 27.18 -38.95 -9.87
CA LYS A 70 28.61 -38.84 -10.17
C LYS A 70 29.08 -40.23 -10.58
N ILE A 71 29.16 -40.47 -11.89
CA ILE A 71 29.56 -41.76 -12.41
C ILE A 71 31.00 -41.91 -11.93
N PRO A 72 31.31 -42.86 -11.04
CA PRO A 72 32.70 -43.09 -10.69
C PRO A 72 33.38 -43.45 -12.00
N TYR A 73 34.44 -42.72 -12.33
CA TYR A 73 35.25 -42.95 -13.52
C TYR A 73 35.66 -44.43 -13.51
N VAL A 74 34.97 -45.25 -14.29
CA VAL A 74 35.35 -46.65 -14.48
C VAL A 74 36.53 -46.61 -15.45
N ALA A 75 37.70 -46.44 -14.87
CA ALA A 75 38.95 -46.77 -15.54
C ALA A 75 38.85 -48.25 -15.96
N GLY A 76 38.64 -48.48 -17.25
CA GLY A 76 38.94 -49.74 -17.92
C GLY A 76 37.83 -50.79 -17.95
N VAL A 77 37.10 -50.83 -19.08
CA VAL A 77 36.63 -52.11 -19.65
C VAL A 77 36.89 -52.10 -21.15
N GLY A 78 37.85 -52.92 -21.59
CA GLY A 78 37.91 -53.45 -22.95
C GLY A 78 38.54 -52.58 -24.04
N GLY A 79 39.84 -52.76 -24.28
CA GLY A 79 40.43 -52.96 -25.62
C GLY A 79 40.25 -51.93 -26.75
N VAL A 80 39.60 -50.80 -26.54
CA VAL A 80 39.45 -49.76 -27.56
C VAL A 80 40.43 -48.63 -27.24
N GLU A 81 41.31 -48.33 -28.19
CA GLU A 81 42.23 -47.19 -28.12
C GLU A 81 41.41 -45.92 -27.79
N PRO A 82 41.77 -45.15 -26.75
CA PRO A 82 40.96 -44.05 -26.28
C PRO A 82 40.84 -43.01 -27.40
N ASN A 83 39.67 -42.94 -28.04
CA ASN A 83 39.41 -41.97 -29.08
C ASN A 83 39.19 -40.61 -28.43
N VAL A 84 40.29 -39.88 -28.26
CA VAL A 84 40.31 -38.54 -27.64
C VAL A 84 39.40 -37.57 -28.38
N GLY A 85 39.20 -37.74 -29.70
CA GLY A 85 38.29 -36.93 -30.50
C GLY A 85 36.84 -37.04 -30.04
N LEU A 86 36.33 -38.27 -29.89
CA LEU A 86 34.98 -38.52 -29.38
C LEU A 86 34.81 -38.03 -27.94
N PHE A 87 35.83 -38.20 -27.09
CA PHE A 87 35.82 -37.70 -25.72
C PHE A 87 35.68 -36.17 -25.67
N ILE A 88 36.47 -35.46 -26.49
CA ILE A 88 36.40 -33.99 -26.57
C ILE A 88 35.06 -33.54 -27.14
N GLU A 89 34.55 -34.20 -28.17
CA GLU A 89 33.27 -33.86 -28.79
C GLU A 89 32.10 -34.04 -27.82
N GLU A 90 32.10 -35.13 -27.04
CA GLU A 90 31.09 -35.39 -26.01
C GLU A 90 31.15 -34.34 -24.89
N HIS A 91 32.35 -34.00 -24.41
CA HIS A 91 32.52 -33.01 -23.34
C HIS A 91 32.21 -31.60 -23.81
N LYS A 92 32.54 -31.26 -25.06
CA LYS A 92 32.16 -30.00 -25.68
C LYS A 92 30.64 -29.86 -25.74
N LYS A 93 29.95 -30.88 -26.25
CA LYS A 93 28.49 -30.88 -26.34
C LYS A 93 27.82 -30.74 -24.97
N ARG A 94 28.43 -31.31 -23.92
CA ARG A 94 27.96 -31.17 -22.53
C ARG A 94 28.18 -29.75 -21.99
N ALA A 95 29.33 -29.13 -22.27
CA ALA A 95 29.63 -27.77 -21.87
C ALA A 95 28.75 -26.73 -22.60
N ASP A 96 28.51 -26.93 -23.90
CA ASP A 96 27.66 -26.06 -24.72
C ASP A 96 26.17 -26.12 -24.31
N ALA A 97 25.75 -27.19 -23.62
CA ALA A 97 24.39 -27.41 -23.15
C ALA A 97 24.23 -27.18 -21.64
N ASP A 98 25.21 -26.57 -20.96
CA ASP A 98 25.16 -26.30 -19.53
C ASP A 98 24.13 -25.19 -19.23
N PRO A 99 23.03 -25.49 -18.50
CA PRO A 99 22.01 -24.49 -18.15
C PRO A 99 22.50 -23.47 -17.13
N ASN A 100 23.63 -23.71 -16.45
CA ASN A 100 24.24 -22.76 -15.52
C ASN A 100 25.23 -21.82 -16.23
N ALA A 101 25.37 -21.95 -17.56
CA ALA A 101 26.16 -21.01 -18.34
C ALA A 101 25.46 -19.64 -18.38
N PRO A 102 26.21 -18.53 -18.21
CA PRO A 102 25.66 -17.18 -18.35
C PRO A 102 25.11 -16.89 -19.76
N PRO A 103 24.22 -15.89 -19.93
CA PRO A 103 23.79 -14.89 -18.94
C PRO A 103 22.66 -15.40 -18.04
N PHE A 104 22.73 -15.05 -16.76
CA PHE A 104 21.63 -15.29 -15.82
C PHE A 104 20.53 -14.23 -16.00
N ASP A 105 19.31 -14.59 -15.62
CA ASP A 105 18.21 -13.66 -15.51
C ASP A 105 18.47 -12.64 -14.38
N ASP A 106 18.04 -11.40 -14.60
CA ASP A 106 18.18 -10.31 -13.64
C ASP A 106 16.80 -9.76 -13.25
N LEU A 107 16.60 -9.49 -11.97
CA LEU A 107 15.36 -8.93 -11.43
C LEU A 107 15.46 -7.41 -11.39
N ARG A 108 14.43 -6.73 -11.91
CA ARG A 108 14.32 -5.27 -11.84
C ARG A 108 13.17 -4.87 -10.94
N ASN A 109 13.51 -4.23 -9.84
CA ASN A 109 12.53 -3.70 -8.91
C ASN A 109 12.09 -2.31 -9.38
N TYR A 110 10.79 -2.15 -9.58
CA TYR A 110 10.16 -0.87 -9.93
C TYR A 110 9.29 -0.42 -8.75
N ALA A 111 9.58 0.76 -8.21
CA ALA A 111 8.87 1.35 -7.07
C ALA A 111 8.42 2.79 -7.36
N TYR A 112 8.10 3.09 -8.63
CA TYR A 112 7.66 4.44 -8.99
C TYR A 112 6.17 4.63 -8.68
N GLU A 113 5.88 5.45 -7.67
CA GLU A 113 4.52 5.71 -7.17
C GLU A 113 3.81 6.89 -7.85
N GLY A 114 4.45 7.53 -8.82
CA GLY A 114 3.92 8.73 -9.46
C GLY A 114 4.34 10.03 -8.75
N GLY A 115 3.89 11.16 -9.28
CA GLY A 115 4.30 12.49 -8.85
C GLY A 115 3.35 13.20 -7.87
N GLY A 116 2.36 12.48 -7.31
CA GLY A 116 1.40 13.07 -6.36
C GLY A 116 0.51 14.18 -6.95
N SER A 117 -0.02 13.98 -8.16
CA SER A 117 -0.91 14.97 -8.77
C SER A 117 -2.27 15.02 -8.06
N THR A 118 -2.75 16.24 -7.79
CA THR A 118 -4.11 16.45 -7.24
C THR A 118 -5.16 15.97 -8.24
N ALA A 119 -6.20 15.27 -7.78
CA ALA A 119 -7.23 14.63 -8.62
C ALA A 119 -8.15 15.60 -9.42
N GLY A 120 -7.79 16.87 -9.54
CA GLY A 120 -8.63 17.91 -10.14
C GLY A 120 -9.85 18.25 -9.27
N SER A 121 -10.78 19.00 -9.84
CA SER A 121 -12.05 19.35 -9.19
C SER A 121 -13.08 18.24 -9.44
N LEU A 122 -13.65 17.70 -8.37
CA LEU A 122 -14.75 16.72 -8.44
C LEU A 122 -16.10 17.45 -8.44
N SER A 123 -17.11 16.85 -9.07
CA SER A 123 -18.48 17.34 -9.02
C SER A 123 -19.05 17.29 -7.61
N SER A 124 -19.77 18.34 -7.21
CA SER A 124 -20.48 18.39 -5.93
C SER A 124 -21.66 17.43 -5.92
N LEU A 125 -21.82 16.68 -4.82
CA LEU A 125 -22.92 15.72 -4.63
C LEU A 125 -24.31 16.38 -4.59
N ALA A 126 -24.39 17.66 -4.26
CA ALA A 126 -25.64 18.41 -4.10
C ALA A 126 -26.19 19.03 -5.40
N SER A 127 -25.54 18.82 -6.55
CA SER A 127 -25.85 19.54 -7.81
C SER A 127 -27.22 19.21 -8.45
N GLY A 128 -28.11 18.47 -7.78
CA GLY A 128 -29.38 18.00 -8.37
C GLY A 128 -30.59 17.99 -7.45
N THR A 129 -30.53 18.55 -6.24
CA THR A 129 -31.66 18.48 -5.27
C THR A 129 -32.25 19.84 -4.90
N ASP A 130 -31.76 20.94 -5.48
CA ASP A 130 -32.03 22.29 -4.95
C ASP A 130 -33.13 23.06 -5.71
N ASP A 131 -33.65 22.52 -6.82
CA ASP A 131 -34.62 23.20 -7.69
C ASP A 131 -36.06 22.70 -7.52
N GLU A 132 -36.40 22.09 -6.38
CA GLU A 132 -37.79 21.66 -6.11
C GLU A 132 -38.50 22.65 -5.16
N GLN A 133 -39.70 23.05 -5.55
CA GLN A 133 -40.61 23.88 -4.74
C GLN A 133 -40.93 23.11 -3.45
N GLN A 134 -40.41 23.58 -2.31
CA GLN A 134 -40.60 22.91 -1.02
C GLN A 134 -42.03 23.11 -0.52
N ASP A 135 -42.76 22.01 -0.35
CA ASP A 135 -44.09 21.95 0.28
C ASP A 135 -43.95 21.65 1.78
N TYR A 136 -44.64 22.41 2.63
CA TYR A 136 -44.53 22.35 4.09
C TYR A 136 -45.83 21.96 4.80
N ASP A 137 -46.82 21.43 4.08
CA ASP A 137 -48.12 21.03 4.63
C ASP A 137 -48.03 20.03 5.81
N TYR A 138 -46.94 19.27 5.89
CA TYR A 138 -46.69 18.34 7.00
C TYR A 138 -46.44 19.01 8.36
N LEU A 139 -46.08 20.31 8.39
CA LEU A 139 -45.82 21.03 9.65
C LEU A 139 -47.05 21.11 10.55
N GLY A 140 -48.26 21.19 9.97
CA GLY A 140 -49.51 21.20 10.73
C GLY A 140 -49.76 19.91 11.50
N ALA A 141 -49.17 18.78 11.08
CA ALA A 141 -49.32 17.49 11.74
C ALA A 141 -48.28 17.23 12.85
N TRP A 142 -47.25 18.07 13.00
CA TRP A 142 -46.18 17.87 13.98
C TRP A 142 -46.53 18.36 15.40
N GLY A 143 -47.69 18.99 15.55
CA GLY A 143 -48.26 19.40 16.83
C GLY A 143 -47.82 20.78 17.31
N PRO A 144 -48.25 21.19 18.53
CA PRO A 144 -48.35 22.60 18.93
C PRO A 144 -47.02 23.36 19.03
N ARG A 145 -45.90 22.64 19.02
CA ARG A 145 -44.57 23.25 18.98
C ARG A 145 -44.21 23.80 17.61
N PHE A 146 -44.88 23.32 16.56
CA PHE A 146 -44.62 23.66 15.16
C PHE A 146 -45.73 24.54 14.56
N ASP A 147 -46.78 24.89 15.30
CA ASP A 147 -47.89 25.76 14.84
C ASP A 147 -47.40 27.06 14.23
N LYS A 148 -46.38 27.69 14.83
CA LYS A 148 -45.80 28.93 14.29
C LYS A 148 -45.09 28.71 12.94
N LEU A 149 -44.48 27.55 12.73
CA LEU A 149 -43.85 27.22 11.46
C LEU A 149 -44.91 26.84 10.42
N ALA A 150 -45.97 26.13 10.83
CA ALA A 150 -47.11 25.83 9.97
C ALA A 150 -47.83 27.11 9.51
N ASP A 151 -47.97 28.11 10.38
CA ASP A 151 -48.55 29.43 10.05
C ASP A 151 -47.66 30.24 9.09
N MET A 152 -46.33 30.13 9.21
CA MET A 152 -45.40 30.88 8.34
C MET A 152 -45.15 30.24 6.98
N TYR A 153 -45.33 28.91 6.86
CA TYR A 153 -44.95 28.13 5.67
C TYR A 153 -46.09 27.30 5.07
N GLY A 154 -47.23 27.16 5.76
CA GLY A 154 -48.44 26.59 5.21
C GLY A 154 -49.03 27.52 4.16
N GLN A 155 -49.61 26.95 3.10
CA GLN A 155 -50.22 27.71 2.02
C GLN A 155 -51.51 28.41 2.46
N ASP A 156 -51.38 29.54 3.17
CA ASP A 156 -52.48 30.47 3.46
C ASP A 156 -52.37 31.71 2.57
N GLY A 157 -52.30 31.48 1.26
CA GLY A 157 -52.14 32.53 0.23
C GLY A 157 -53.05 32.41 -0.98
N GLU A 158 -54.04 31.52 -0.98
CA GLU A 158 -55.07 31.44 -2.02
C GLU A 158 -56.46 31.73 -1.45
N SER A 159 -56.74 32.99 -1.18
CA SER A 159 -58.08 33.59 -1.35
C SER A 159 -58.01 35.06 -0.97
N ASP A 160 -58.02 35.94 -1.96
CA ASP A 160 -58.67 37.26 -1.92
C ASP A 160 -58.66 37.81 -3.37
N GLU A 161 -59.23 37.04 -4.32
CA GLU A 161 -59.86 37.64 -5.49
C GLU A 161 -61.36 37.74 -5.16
N GLU A 162 -61.73 38.75 -4.37
CA GLU A 162 -63.13 39.14 -4.17
C GLU A 162 -63.67 39.71 -5.49
N ASP A 163 -64.82 39.17 -5.88
CA ASP A 163 -65.71 39.66 -6.94
C ASP A 163 -65.91 41.17 -6.87
N ASP A 164 -65.58 41.89 -7.94
CA ASP A 164 -66.22 43.17 -8.25
C ASP A 164 -66.75 43.15 -9.70
N GLN A 165 -68.07 43.18 -9.79
CA GLN A 165 -68.92 43.18 -10.98
C GLN A 165 -69.28 44.62 -11.38
#